data_AF-A0AA97AZL0-F1
#
_entry.id   AF-A0AA97AZL0-F1
#
_cell.length_a   1.000
_cell.length_b   1.000
_cell.length_c   1.000
_cell.angle_alpha   90.00
_cell.angle_beta   90.00
_cell.angle_gamma   90.00
#
_symmetry.space_group_name_H-M   'P 1'
#
loop_
_entity.id
_entity.type
_entity.pdbx_description
1 polymer ?
#
loop_
_entity_poly.entity_id
_entity_poly.type
_entity_poly.pdbx_seq_one_letter_code
_entity_poly.pdbx_strand_id
1 'polypeptide(L)'
;MAEQGERRTASPAPRDSRPPEQASRTEPPAGSAPTDAIGFGKHKAVRRTEAATEVLVEAAAEGEAMLKRQPNIFNAPALRASLDAIRDELALRQKAPVGTSAPQTATAAKCGFGPWKGKAISLMSDEELGAAVDMANQKLLEEPKAQWAPAMEANRDLLLAEITRRGMLAVQNGREPGSDG
;
A
#
# COMPACT_ATOMS: atom_id res chain seq x y z
N MET A 1 17.60 -66.25 35.06
CA MET A 1 17.88 -64.87 34.61
C MET A 1 16.74 -64.03 35.19
N ALA A 2 16.86 -63.52 36.43
CA ALA A 2 17.43 -62.20 36.76
C ALA A 2 16.73 -61.07 35.97
N GLU A 3 16.19 -59.99 36.50
CA GLU A 3 16.18 -59.36 37.83
C GLU A 3 15.32 -58.08 37.69
N GLN A 4 14.68 -57.62 38.78
CA GLN A 4 14.22 -56.23 39.04
C GLN A 4 13.19 -55.58 38.08
N GLY A 5 12.22 -54.79 38.51
CA GLY A 5 12.02 -54.16 39.81
C GLY A 5 11.21 -52.88 39.59
N GLU A 6 10.09 -52.79 40.29
CA GLU A 6 9.58 -51.57 40.93
C GLU A 6 8.80 -50.52 40.10
N ARG A 7 7.47 -50.42 40.35
CA ARG A 7 6.78 -49.54 41.35
C ARG A 7 6.56 -48.13 40.80
N ARG A 8 5.34 -47.69 40.49
CA ARG A 8 4.26 -47.15 41.36
C ARG A 8 3.56 -46.13 40.40
N THR A 9 2.27 -45.81 40.38
CA THR A 9 1.12 -45.97 41.26
C THR A 9 -0.10 -45.40 40.54
N ALA A 10 -1.25 -46.06 40.74
CA ALA A 10 -2.59 -45.50 40.99
C ALA A 10 -3.14 -44.34 40.14
N SER A 11 -4.33 -44.62 39.56
CA SER A 11 -5.43 -43.68 39.35
C SER A 11 -5.62 -42.67 40.50
N PRO A 12 -6.34 -41.56 40.22
CA PRO A 12 -7.76 -41.59 40.59
C PRO A 12 -8.68 -41.18 39.43
N ALA A 13 -9.80 -41.88 39.34
CA ALA A 13 -10.99 -41.52 38.57
C ALA A 13 -11.86 -40.52 39.40
N PRO A 14 -13.15 -40.33 39.10
CA PRO A 14 -13.79 -39.64 37.98
C PRO A 14 -14.77 -38.54 38.49
N ARG A 15 -15.58 -37.97 37.59
CA ARG A 15 -16.65 -36.96 37.78
C ARG A 15 -16.19 -35.53 37.48
N ASP A 16 -16.67 -34.96 36.39
CA ASP A 16 -17.94 -34.23 36.41
C ASP A 16 -18.34 -33.81 34.97
N SER A 17 -19.64 -33.79 34.72
CA SER A 17 -20.30 -32.91 33.73
C SER A 17 -20.09 -33.08 32.21
N ARG A 18 -21.13 -33.69 31.59
CA ARG A 18 -22.00 -33.14 30.53
C ARG A 18 -21.38 -32.26 29.39
N PRO A 19 -21.58 -32.62 28.09
CA PRO A 19 -21.17 -31.81 26.91
C PRO A 19 -22.21 -30.71 26.58
N PRO A 20 -22.03 -29.76 25.62
CA PRO A 20 -20.96 -29.54 24.62
C PRO A 20 -20.42 -28.07 24.54
N GLU A 21 -19.55 -27.79 23.57
CA GLU A 21 -19.34 -26.47 22.91
C GLU A 21 -18.40 -25.41 23.55
N GLN A 22 -17.76 -24.64 22.65
CA GLN A 22 -16.99 -23.39 22.79
C GLN A 22 -15.47 -23.51 22.99
N ALA A 23 -14.66 -23.36 21.93
CA ALA A 23 -14.30 -22.11 21.23
C ALA A 23 -13.14 -21.36 21.89
N SER A 24 -11.98 -21.36 21.22
CA SER A 24 -11.11 -20.18 21.08
C SER A 24 -10.20 -20.40 19.87
N ARG A 25 -10.84 -20.57 18.71
CA ARG A 25 -10.41 -19.86 17.51
C ARG A 25 -10.47 -18.40 17.94
N THR A 26 -9.34 -17.74 18.06
CA THR A 26 -9.31 -16.29 18.26
C THR A 26 -9.92 -15.67 17.01
N GLU A 27 -11.25 -15.52 17.02
CA GLU A 27 -11.92 -14.44 16.36
C GLU A 27 -11.15 -13.17 16.73
N PRO A 28 -10.65 -12.39 15.76
CA PRO A 28 -10.34 -11.01 16.07
C PRO A 28 -11.65 -10.37 16.56
N PRO A 29 -11.62 -9.66 17.69
CA PRO A 29 -12.83 -9.11 18.29
C PRO A 29 -13.52 -8.21 17.27
N ALA A 30 -14.86 -8.32 17.24
CA ALA A 30 -15.74 -7.39 16.59
C ALA A 30 -15.49 -5.98 17.14
N GLY A 31 -14.62 -5.27 16.44
CA GLY A 31 -14.36 -3.84 16.57
C GLY A 31 -14.04 -3.37 15.17
N SER A 32 -15.05 -2.84 14.50
CA SER A 32 -15.09 -2.34 13.13
C SER A 32 -13.82 -1.58 12.68
N ALA A 33 -12.76 -2.30 12.30
CA ALA A 33 -11.87 -1.80 11.29
C ALA A 33 -12.58 -2.11 9.97
N PRO A 34 -12.94 -1.10 9.15
CA PRO A 34 -13.43 -1.39 7.81
C PRO A 34 -12.35 -2.26 7.19
N THR A 35 -12.73 -3.46 6.76
CA THR A 35 -11.81 -4.40 6.13
C THR A 35 -10.98 -3.57 5.16
N ASP A 36 -9.65 -3.64 5.26
CA ASP A 36 -8.81 -2.78 4.41
C ASP A 36 -9.17 -2.99 2.92
N ALA A 37 -9.77 -4.14 2.59
CA ALA A 37 -10.40 -4.41 1.31
C ALA A 37 -11.51 -3.41 0.89
N ILE A 38 -11.58 -3.14 -0.41
CA ILE A 38 -12.66 -2.37 -1.06
C ILE A 38 -14.03 -3.03 -0.83
N GLY A 39 -14.10 -4.36 -0.74
CA GLY A 39 -15.26 -5.08 -0.20
C GLY A 39 -16.45 -5.24 -1.13
N PHE A 40 -16.41 -4.72 -2.37
CA PHE A 40 -17.48 -4.90 -3.35
C PHE A 40 -16.99 -4.83 -4.81
N GLY A 41 -17.86 -5.23 -5.73
CA GLY A 41 -17.58 -5.18 -7.16
C GLY A 41 -16.44 -6.10 -7.60
N LYS A 42 -15.81 -5.76 -8.74
CA LYS A 42 -14.63 -6.48 -9.25
C LYS A 42 -13.39 -6.34 -8.37
N HIS A 43 -13.36 -5.32 -7.51
CA HIS A 43 -12.23 -4.99 -6.62
C HIS A 43 -12.40 -5.50 -5.20
N LYS A 44 -13.37 -6.38 -4.92
CA LYS A 44 -13.73 -6.83 -3.57
C LYS A 44 -12.58 -7.37 -2.71
N ALA A 45 -11.56 -7.96 -3.34
CA ALA A 45 -10.38 -8.52 -2.66
C ALA A 45 -9.19 -7.56 -2.59
N VAL A 46 -9.28 -6.42 -3.26
CA VAL A 46 -8.20 -5.44 -3.35
C VAL A 46 -8.20 -4.60 -2.08
N ARG A 47 -7.03 -4.50 -1.46
CA ARG A 47 -6.75 -3.64 -0.31
C ARG A 47 -6.74 -2.18 -0.72
N ARG A 48 -7.53 -1.36 -0.05
CA ARG A 48 -7.76 0.06 -0.34
C ARG A 48 -6.51 0.90 -0.14
N THR A 49 -5.72 0.59 0.88
CA THR A 49 -4.45 1.29 1.17
C THR A 49 -3.37 0.98 0.13
N GLU A 50 -3.41 -0.20 -0.49
CA GLU A 50 -2.45 -0.64 -1.51
C GLU A 50 -2.93 -0.38 -2.96
N ALA A 51 -4.23 -0.13 -3.15
CA ALA A 51 -4.83 0.12 -4.46
C ALA A 51 -4.29 1.41 -5.09
N ALA A 52 -4.08 1.40 -6.40
CA ALA A 52 -3.82 2.62 -7.16
C ALA A 52 -5.02 3.59 -7.06
N THR A 53 -4.76 4.90 -7.13
CA THR A 53 -5.81 5.93 -7.07
C THR A 53 -6.88 5.73 -8.13
N GLU A 54 -6.50 5.28 -9.34
CA GLU A 54 -7.43 4.96 -10.43
C GLU A 54 -8.38 3.81 -10.07
N VAL A 55 -7.88 2.79 -9.37
CA VAL A 55 -8.65 1.64 -8.90
C VAL A 55 -9.64 2.06 -7.82
N LEU A 56 -9.26 2.99 -6.94
CA LEU A 56 -10.17 3.56 -5.93
C LEU A 56 -11.28 4.41 -6.55
N VAL A 57 -10.96 5.22 -7.56
CA VAL A 57 -11.96 6.02 -8.30
C VAL A 57 -12.94 5.11 -9.04
N GLU A 58 -12.43 4.06 -9.68
CA GLU A 58 -13.26 3.08 -10.39
C GLU A 58 -14.16 2.30 -9.42
N ALA A 59 -13.62 1.84 -8.28
CA ALA A 59 -14.40 1.19 -7.24
C ALA A 59 -15.48 2.12 -6.68
N ALA A 60 -15.18 3.40 -6.44
CA ALA A 60 -16.19 4.36 -6.00
C ALA A 60 -17.35 4.49 -7.00
N ALA A 61 -17.04 4.60 -8.30
CA ALA A 61 -18.05 4.67 -9.35
C ALA A 61 -18.90 3.39 -9.45
N GLU A 62 -18.28 2.22 -9.29
CA GLU A 62 -18.97 0.92 -9.32
C GLU A 62 -19.93 0.77 -8.13
N GLY A 63 -19.50 1.15 -6.92
CA GLY A 63 -20.35 1.06 -5.73
C GLY A 63 -21.52 2.05 -5.79
N GLU A 64 -21.32 3.25 -6.33
CA GLU A 64 -22.42 4.19 -6.58
C GLU A 64 -23.41 3.67 -7.63
N ALA A 65 -22.92 3.04 -8.69
CA ALA A 65 -23.77 2.41 -9.70
C ALA A 65 -24.58 1.25 -9.09
N MET A 66 -23.98 0.45 -8.20
CA MET A 66 -24.68 -0.62 -7.48
C MET A 66 -25.79 -0.07 -6.58
N LEU A 67 -25.55 1.02 -5.83
CA LEU A 67 -26.58 1.67 -5.00
C LEU A 67 -27.72 2.25 -5.85
N LYS A 68 -27.43 2.85 -7.00
CA LYS A 68 -28.44 3.40 -7.91
C LYS A 68 -29.30 2.31 -8.55
N ARG A 69 -28.69 1.19 -8.92
CA ARG A 69 -29.34 0.09 -9.63
C ARG A 69 -30.18 -0.79 -8.71
N GLN A 70 -29.80 -0.91 -7.43
CA GLN A 70 -30.54 -1.65 -6.42
C GLN A 70 -30.53 -0.88 -5.09
N PRO A 71 -31.50 0.01 -4.85
CA PRO A 71 -31.55 0.83 -3.63
C PRO A 71 -31.85 0.01 -2.36
N ASN A 72 -32.29 -1.24 -2.51
CA ASN A 72 -32.76 -2.10 -1.42
C ASN A 72 -31.90 -3.37 -1.25
N ILE A 73 -30.61 -3.32 -1.59
CA ILE A 73 -29.68 -4.42 -1.28
C ILE A 73 -29.60 -4.56 0.24
N PHE A 74 -29.72 -5.77 0.77
CA PHE A 74 -29.59 -6.08 2.20
C PHE A 74 -28.31 -5.53 2.84
N ASN A 75 -27.26 -5.33 2.03
CA ASN A 75 -25.97 -4.77 2.42
C ASN A 75 -25.76 -3.29 2.02
N ALA A 76 -26.82 -2.54 1.67
CA ALA A 76 -26.71 -1.12 1.31
C ALA A 76 -26.00 -0.25 2.37
N PRO A 77 -26.20 -0.47 3.69
CA PRO A 77 -25.42 0.23 4.71
C PRO A 77 -23.92 -0.08 4.67
N ALA A 78 -23.56 -1.37 4.47
CA ALA A 78 -22.16 -1.79 4.37
C ALA A 78 -21.48 -1.23 3.10
N LEU A 79 -22.20 -1.22 1.97
CA LEU A 79 -21.72 -0.64 0.72
C LEU A 79 -21.49 0.88 0.84
N ARG A 80 -22.39 1.60 1.51
CA ARG A 80 -22.21 3.03 1.80
C ARG A 80 -20.99 3.27 2.68
N ALA A 81 -20.82 2.49 3.75
CA ALA A 81 -19.65 2.59 4.62
C ALA A 81 -18.34 2.33 3.85
N SER A 82 -18.31 1.33 2.96
CA SER A 82 -17.15 1.07 2.10
C SER A 82 -16.88 2.21 1.12
N LEU A 83 -17.93 2.82 0.54
CA LEU A 83 -17.79 3.98 -0.34
C LEU A 83 -17.25 5.21 0.39
N ASP A 84 -17.76 5.50 1.59
CA ASP A 84 -17.23 6.58 2.43
C ASP A 84 -15.78 6.32 2.81
N ALA A 85 -15.42 5.07 3.12
CA ALA A 85 -14.06 4.70 3.44
C ALA A 85 -13.09 4.82 2.22
N ILE A 86 -13.56 4.55 1.01
CA ILE A 86 -12.82 4.79 -0.26
C ILE A 86 -12.67 6.29 -0.51
N ARG A 87 -13.73 7.06 -0.28
CA ARG A 87 -13.71 8.53 -0.44
C ARG A 87 -12.79 9.19 0.58
N ASP A 88 -12.79 8.71 1.82
CA ASP A 88 -11.89 9.19 2.87
C ASP A 88 -10.43 8.87 2.52
N GLU A 89 -10.14 7.67 2.01
CA GLU A 89 -8.81 7.32 1.50
C GLU A 89 -8.39 8.21 0.31
N LEU A 90 -9.30 8.47 -0.63
CA LEU A 90 -9.04 9.38 -1.75
C LEU A 90 -8.83 10.82 -1.27
N ALA A 91 -9.60 11.28 -0.30
CA ALA A 91 -9.47 12.61 0.31
C ALA A 91 -8.18 12.71 1.13
N LEU A 92 -7.80 11.64 1.83
CA LEU A 92 -6.54 11.53 2.56
C LEU A 92 -5.36 11.56 1.58
N ARG A 93 -5.45 10.91 0.42
CA ARG A 93 -4.42 11.00 -0.64
C ARG A 93 -4.36 12.36 -1.32
N GLN A 94 -5.47 13.10 -1.36
CA GLN A 94 -5.53 14.47 -1.87
C GLN A 94 -5.05 15.51 -0.84
N LYS A 95 -5.21 15.23 0.46
CA LYS A 95 -4.91 16.15 1.57
C LYS A 95 -3.58 15.85 2.25
N ALA A 96 -3.13 14.60 2.22
CA ALA A 96 -1.74 14.27 2.48
C ALA A 96 -0.89 15.03 1.45
N PRO A 97 0.26 15.59 1.85
CA PRO A 97 1.27 15.95 0.87
C PRO A 97 1.48 14.72 -0.02
N VAL A 98 1.77 14.92 -1.31
CA VAL A 98 1.92 13.87 -2.34
C VAL A 98 3.12 12.93 -2.08
N GLY A 99 3.49 12.69 -0.82
CA GLY A 99 4.63 11.89 -0.35
C GLY A 99 4.26 10.67 0.50
N THR A 100 2.98 10.29 0.61
CA THR A 100 2.58 9.02 1.29
C THR A 100 1.61 8.19 0.45
N SER A 101 1.88 8.10 -0.85
CA SER A 101 1.41 6.93 -1.59
C SER A 101 2.36 5.77 -1.24
N ALA A 102 1.80 4.63 -0.84
CA ALA A 102 2.46 3.32 -0.93
C ALA A 102 3.31 3.27 -2.21
N PRO A 103 4.49 2.61 -2.21
CA PRO A 103 5.51 2.76 -3.26
C PRO A 103 4.86 2.54 -4.63
N GLN A 104 4.47 3.63 -5.28
CA GLN A 104 4.10 3.61 -6.67
C GLN A 104 5.40 3.19 -7.31
N THR A 105 5.42 1.99 -7.86
CA THR A 105 6.56 1.48 -8.60
C THR A 105 7.04 2.61 -9.50
N ALA A 106 8.28 3.08 -9.27
CA ALA A 106 8.86 4.27 -9.89
C ALA A 106 8.70 4.32 -11.42
N THR A 107 8.37 3.17 -12.03
CA THR A 107 8.02 2.95 -13.42
C THR A 107 6.84 3.77 -13.95
N ALA A 108 5.85 4.17 -13.13
CA ALA A 108 4.67 4.92 -13.58
C ALA A 108 4.71 6.44 -13.27
N ALA A 109 5.71 6.90 -12.53
CA ALA A 109 5.81 8.30 -12.13
C ALA A 109 6.14 9.21 -13.33
N LYS A 110 5.49 10.38 -13.39
CA LYS A 110 5.71 11.39 -14.45
C LYS A 110 6.32 12.66 -13.86
N CYS A 111 7.20 13.29 -14.63
CA CYS A 111 7.77 14.58 -14.27
C CYS A 111 6.65 15.64 -14.32
N GLY A 112 6.56 16.46 -13.27
CA GLY A 112 5.47 17.43 -13.07
C GLY A 112 5.75 18.82 -13.61
N PHE A 113 6.97 19.11 -14.05
CA PHE A 113 7.45 20.47 -14.28
C PHE A 113 8.46 20.57 -15.43
N GLY A 114 8.77 21.82 -15.83
CA GLY A 114 9.75 22.10 -16.87
C GLY A 114 9.38 21.56 -18.24
N PRO A 115 10.36 21.40 -19.16
CA PRO A 115 10.13 20.85 -20.50
C PRO A 115 9.78 19.35 -20.49
N TRP A 116 9.98 18.66 -19.36
CA TRP A 116 9.68 17.23 -19.19
C TRP A 116 8.30 16.97 -18.60
N LYS A 117 7.48 18.00 -18.39
CA LYS A 117 6.14 17.86 -17.81
C LYS A 117 5.30 16.83 -18.55
N GLY A 118 4.80 15.83 -17.83
CA GLY A 118 4.00 14.73 -18.37
C GLY A 118 4.81 13.56 -18.93
N LYS A 119 6.14 13.70 -19.07
CA LYS A 119 7.05 12.61 -19.47
C LYS A 119 7.22 11.63 -18.30
N ALA A 120 7.20 10.34 -18.61
CA ALA A 120 7.47 9.32 -17.59
C ALA A 120 8.94 9.41 -17.15
N ILE A 121 9.17 9.41 -15.84
CA ILE A 121 10.50 9.51 -15.21
C ILE A 121 11.38 8.33 -15.65
N SER A 122 10.79 7.14 -15.78
CA SER A 122 11.44 5.93 -16.29
C SER A 122 11.94 6.05 -17.74
N LEU A 123 11.38 6.96 -18.54
CA LEU A 123 11.74 7.19 -19.96
C LEU A 123 12.67 8.41 -20.16
N MET A 124 13.06 9.10 -19.09
CA MET A 124 14.02 10.20 -19.15
C MET A 124 15.44 9.64 -19.24
N SER A 125 16.32 10.27 -20.01
CA SER A 125 17.76 9.94 -19.97
C SER A 125 18.39 10.39 -18.65
N ASP A 126 19.57 9.88 -18.31
CA ASP A 126 20.25 10.25 -17.07
C ASP A 126 20.62 11.75 -17.04
N GLU A 127 20.96 12.33 -18.20
CA GLU A 127 21.15 13.77 -18.36
C GLU A 127 19.87 14.57 -18.10
N GLU A 128 18.73 14.10 -18.62
CA GLU A 128 17.42 14.73 -18.39
C GLU A 128 17.00 14.64 -16.93
N LEU A 129 17.26 13.50 -16.26
CA LEU A 129 16.98 13.34 -14.84
C LEU A 129 17.80 14.31 -13.99
N GLY A 130 19.10 14.44 -14.27
CA GLY A 130 19.97 15.42 -13.60
C GLY A 130 19.48 16.85 -13.81
N ALA A 131 19.24 17.25 -15.05
CA ALA A 131 18.76 18.59 -15.39
C ALA A 131 17.40 18.91 -14.74
N ALA A 132 16.50 17.93 -14.61
CA ALA A 132 15.23 18.12 -13.93
C ALA A 132 15.39 18.30 -12.41
N VAL A 133 16.31 17.56 -11.78
CA VAL A 133 16.63 17.74 -10.36
C VAL A 133 17.25 19.11 -10.10
N ASP A 134 18.19 19.56 -10.94
CA ASP A 134 18.80 20.88 -10.84
C ASP A 134 17.77 22.01 -10.97
N MET A 135 16.85 21.87 -11.94
CA MET A 135 15.76 22.83 -12.11
C MET A 135 14.83 22.88 -10.88
N ALA A 136 14.47 21.72 -10.32
CA ALA A 136 13.68 21.66 -9.10
C ALA A 136 14.41 22.33 -7.93
N ASN A 137 15.71 22.05 -7.75
CA ASN A 137 16.53 22.69 -6.72
C ASN A 137 16.56 24.21 -6.88
N GLN A 138 16.80 24.72 -8.10
CA GLN A 138 16.80 26.17 -8.35
C GLN A 138 15.45 26.79 -8.04
N LYS A 139 14.35 26.19 -8.52
CA LYS A 139 13.00 26.73 -8.32
C LYS A 139 12.60 26.73 -6.86
N LEU A 140 12.88 25.65 -6.14
CA LEU A 140 12.63 25.56 -4.70
C LEU A 140 13.48 26.55 -3.89
N LEU A 141 14.69 26.88 -4.36
CA LEU A 141 15.52 27.91 -3.75
C LEU A 141 14.97 29.33 -4.01
N GLU A 142 14.48 29.60 -5.22
CA GLU A 142 13.90 30.88 -5.60
C GLU A 142 12.58 31.16 -4.87
N GLU A 143 11.71 30.16 -4.77
CA GLU A 143 10.36 30.33 -4.20
C GLU A 143 9.97 29.17 -3.26
N PRO A 144 10.62 29.04 -2.09
CA PRO A 144 10.41 27.92 -1.17
C PRO A 144 9.01 27.87 -0.54
N LYS A 145 8.24 28.97 -0.59
CA LYS A 145 6.90 29.09 0.00
C LYS A 145 5.78 29.06 -1.04
N ALA A 146 6.10 28.81 -2.30
CA ALA A 146 5.09 28.74 -3.33
C ALA A 146 4.16 27.54 -3.12
N GLN A 147 2.90 27.67 -3.53
CA GLN A 147 1.91 26.59 -3.39
C GLN A 147 2.29 25.32 -4.17
N TRP A 148 3.16 25.46 -5.19
CA TRP A 148 3.69 24.36 -5.97
C TRP A 148 4.96 23.72 -5.38
N ALA A 149 5.59 24.35 -4.38
CA ALA A 149 6.85 23.86 -3.82
C ALA A 149 6.75 22.42 -3.28
N PRO A 150 5.72 22.05 -2.48
CA PRO A 150 5.61 20.67 -1.98
C PRO A 150 5.44 19.63 -3.10
N ALA A 151 4.73 19.99 -4.17
CA ALA A 151 4.54 19.11 -5.31
C ALA A 151 5.84 18.96 -6.12
N MET A 152 6.65 20.01 -6.21
CA MET A 152 7.94 19.98 -6.87
C MET A 152 8.98 19.21 -6.05
N GLU A 153 8.97 19.32 -4.72
CA GLU A 153 9.79 18.50 -3.82
C GLU A 153 9.48 17.00 -3.99
N ALA A 154 8.20 16.63 -3.92
CA ALA A 154 7.79 15.24 -4.13
C ALA A 154 8.22 14.71 -5.51
N ASN A 155 8.13 15.54 -6.55
CA ASN A 155 8.53 15.14 -7.90
C ASN A 155 10.07 15.06 -8.05
N ARG A 156 10.83 15.93 -7.36
CA ARG A 156 12.29 15.85 -7.23
C ARG A 156 12.74 14.57 -6.53
N ASP A 157 12.07 14.18 -5.46
CA ASP A 157 12.36 12.91 -4.75
C ASP A 157 12.13 11.69 -5.65
N LEU A 158 11.09 11.70 -6.48
CA LEU A 158 10.86 10.64 -7.48
C LEU A 158 11.99 10.57 -8.52
N LEU A 159 12.50 11.72 -8.97
CA LEU A 159 13.64 11.79 -9.89
C LEU A 159 14.92 11.23 -9.23
N LEU A 160 15.20 11.61 -7.99
CA LEU A 160 16.35 11.10 -7.22
C LEU A 160 16.24 9.58 -6.96
N ALA A 161 15.03 9.10 -6.68
CA ALA A 161 14.78 7.68 -6.50
C ALA A 161 15.07 6.89 -7.80
N GLU A 162 14.70 7.42 -8.96
CA GLU A 162 15.00 6.79 -10.25
C GLU A 162 16.51 6.80 -10.56
N ILE A 163 17.20 7.92 -10.32
CA ILE A 163 18.66 8.00 -10.46
C ILE A 163 19.33 6.95 -9.58
N THR A 164 18.92 6.86 -8.31
CA THR A 164 19.47 5.89 -7.36
C THR A 164 19.18 4.46 -7.82
N ARG A 165 17.96 4.18 -8.29
CA ARG A 165 17.57 2.87 -8.84
C ARG A 165 18.46 2.47 -10.01
N ARG A 166 18.73 3.39 -10.95
CA ARG A 166 19.63 3.15 -12.10
C ARG A 166 21.07 2.93 -11.65
N GLY A 167 21.56 3.71 -10.70
CA GLY A 167 22.87 3.51 -10.08
C GLY A 167 23.00 2.12 -9.44
N MET A 168 22.00 1.70 -8.65
CA MET A 168 21.98 0.34 -8.06
C MET A 168 21.87 -0.76 -9.12
N LEU A 169 21.13 -0.55 -10.21
CA LEU A 169 21.08 -1.51 -11.33
C LEU A 169 22.41 -1.60 -12.07
N ALA A 170 23.13 -0.49 -12.24
CA ALA A 170 24.46 -0.50 -12.82
C ALA A 170 25.45 -1.31 -11.96
N VAL A 171 25.37 -1.18 -10.62
CA VAL A 171 26.15 -1.99 -9.69
C VAL A 171 25.77 -3.48 -9.74
N GLN A 172 24.48 -3.81 -9.89
CA GLN A 172 24.03 -5.20 -9.98
C GLN A 172 24.35 -5.86 -11.33
N ASN A 173 24.33 -5.11 -12.43
CA ASN A 173 24.70 -5.60 -13.77
C ASN A 173 26.22 -5.57 -14.00
N GLY A 174 26.97 -4.81 -13.19
CA GLY A 174 28.43 -4.77 -13.15
C GLY A 174 29.02 -5.65 -12.06
N ARG A 175 28.72 -6.95 -12.08
CA ARG A 175 29.53 -7.92 -11.33
C ARG A 175 30.85 -8.14 -12.08
N GLU A 176 31.87 -7.37 -11.74
CA GLU A 176 33.23 -7.89 -11.71
C GLU A 176 33.58 -8.22 -10.26
N PRO A 177 33.49 -9.49 -9.85
CA PRO A 177 33.98 -9.97 -8.57
C PRO A 177 35.42 -10.44 -8.83
N GLY A 178 36.41 -9.56 -8.69
CA GLY A 178 37.79 -10.00 -8.82
C GLY A 178 38.77 -8.88 -9.11
N SER A 179 39.31 -8.30 -8.04
CA SER A 179 40.76 -8.23 -7.91
C SER A 179 41.09 -8.62 -6.49
N ASP A 180 41.20 -9.94 -6.30
CA ASP A 180 42.16 -10.52 -5.37
C ASP A 180 43.54 -10.29 -6.00
N GLY A 181 44.45 -9.68 -5.24
CA GLY A 181 45.80 -9.28 -5.66
C GLY A 181 46.41 -8.27 -4.71
#